data_AF-A0A359EZD9-F1
#
_entry.id   AF-A0A359EZD9-F1
#
_cell.length_a   1.000
_cell.length_b   1.000
_cell.length_c   1.000
_cell.angle_alpha   90.00
_cell.angle_beta   90.00
_cell.angle_gamma   90.00
#
_symmetry.space_group_name_H-M   'P 1'
#
loop_
_entity.id
_entity.type
_entity.pdbx_description
1 polymer ?
#
loop_
_entity_poly.entity_id
_entity_poly.type
_entity_poly.pdbx_seq_one_letter_code
_entity_poly.pdbx_strand_id
1 'polypeptide(L)'
;MTDAVFDAEGIPRRELLRILGIGVPGALMLSGCSVEPAPEYPSPIHDQPDPAPFTEGVMAGDPLPWGTTLWTRLETTGTTDVGVLWEVSETPNFEVLLAGGTTTATATADFTVKVQVTGLAPDRWYWYRFEALGAASRIGRLRTAPSADASASSLRFAYGSCQQLNDSHFVALSAIAREPNLDFLMHLGDYVYASDSGTQTLDHYRGLYRRWRKEPLLREVHAALPLVAMWDDGEFYNGVDRTGPPARLAAAQQAFWESMPLSSNAGAPIYRNLHWGALADLAVIDVRSQRDPAISGLDRTSGGGAAAYDPGRSTLGVTQFAWLSDQLARASGLWSLVGSGVP
;
A
#
# COMPACT_ATOMS: atom_id res chain seq x y z
N MET A 1 -32.18 -24.29 -56.41
CA MET A 1 -31.38 -23.09 -56.11
C MET A 1 -30.70 -23.37 -54.77
N THR A 2 -29.52 -23.99 -54.75
CA THR A 2 -28.16 -23.36 -54.82
C THR A 2 -27.99 -22.30 -53.72
N ASP A 3 -27.04 -22.35 -52.78
CA ASP A 3 -25.89 -23.23 -52.51
C ASP A 3 -25.54 -23.15 -51.01
N ALA A 4 -24.85 -24.18 -50.49
CA ALA A 4 -24.32 -24.26 -49.14
C ALA A 4 -22.85 -23.86 -49.08
N VAL A 5 -22.37 -23.41 -47.91
CA VAL A 5 -21.09 -23.88 -47.36
C VAL A 5 -21.24 -24.06 -45.84
N PHE A 6 -21.18 -25.32 -45.39
CA PHE A 6 -21.02 -25.76 -44.01
C PHE A 6 -19.58 -26.24 -43.84
N ASP A 7 -19.00 -26.06 -42.65
CA ASP A 7 -17.90 -26.90 -42.18
C ASP A 7 -18.45 -28.04 -41.32
N ALA A 8 -17.87 -29.22 -41.50
CA ALA A 8 -18.37 -30.49 -40.99
C ALA A 8 -18.04 -30.67 -39.50
N GLU A 9 -18.98 -31.30 -38.78
CA GLU A 9 -18.91 -31.69 -37.35
C GLU A 9 -19.35 -30.61 -36.35
N GLY A 10 -20.67 -30.47 -36.21
CA GLY A 10 -21.32 -29.64 -35.20
C GLY A 10 -21.05 -30.11 -33.77
N ILE A 11 -19.99 -29.58 -33.15
CA ILE A 11 -19.64 -29.85 -31.75
C ILE A 11 -19.67 -28.53 -30.95
N PRO A 12 -20.46 -28.44 -29.87
CA PRO A 12 -20.49 -27.25 -29.02
C PRO A 12 -19.19 -27.11 -28.20
N ARG A 13 -18.74 -25.86 -27.99
CA ARG A 13 -17.48 -25.42 -27.35
C ARG A 13 -17.13 -26.01 -25.96
N ARG A 14 -17.94 -26.90 -25.38
CA ARG A 14 -17.67 -27.60 -24.12
C ARG A 14 -17.07 -29.01 -24.30
N GLU A 15 -16.87 -29.50 -25.52
CA GLU A 15 -16.19 -30.78 -25.79
C GLU A 15 -14.74 -30.66 -26.31
N LEU A 16 -14.23 -29.45 -26.52
CA LEU A 16 -12.85 -29.23 -27.00
C LEU A 16 -11.76 -29.56 -25.94
N LEU A 17 -12.14 -29.91 -24.70
CA LEU A 17 -11.21 -30.25 -23.62
C LEU A 17 -11.15 -31.76 -23.28
N ARG A 18 -11.72 -32.63 -24.14
CA ARG A 18 -11.63 -34.09 -23.97
C ARG A 18 -10.95 -34.85 -25.12
N ILE A 19 -10.53 -34.17 -26.18
CA ILE A 19 -9.88 -34.79 -27.35
C ILE A 19 -8.45 -34.27 -27.48
N LEU A 20 -7.62 -34.62 -26.50
CA LEU A 20 -6.15 -34.70 -26.57
C LEU A 20 -5.76 -35.71 -25.47
N GLY A 21 -5.53 -36.99 -25.68
CA GLY A 21 -5.59 -37.83 -26.86
C GLY A 21 -5.31 -39.28 -26.42
N ILE A 22 -5.92 -40.24 -27.11
CA ILE A 22 -5.56 -41.67 -27.15
C ILE A 22 -5.96 -42.10 -28.57
N GLY A 23 -5.16 -42.68 -29.46
CA GLY A 23 -3.77 -43.10 -29.51
C GLY A 23 -3.58 -43.86 -30.85
N VAL A 24 -2.36 -43.97 -31.37
CA VAL A 24 -1.99 -44.97 -32.40
C VAL A 24 -0.65 -45.59 -31.98
N PRO A 25 -0.48 -46.93 -32.09
CA PRO A 25 0.51 -47.67 -31.32
C PRO A 25 1.83 -47.76 -32.07
N GLY A 26 2.86 -47.11 -31.51
CA GLY A 26 4.26 -47.34 -31.84
C GLY A 26 5.02 -47.45 -30.52
N ALA A 27 5.57 -48.62 -30.23
CA ALA A 27 6.31 -48.88 -29.01
C ALA A 27 7.57 -47.98 -28.96
N LEU A 28 7.48 -46.91 -28.18
CA LEU A 28 8.61 -46.14 -27.69
C LEU A 28 8.39 -45.98 -26.19
N MET A 29 9.36 -46.47 -25.41
CA MET A 29 9.43 -46.29 -23.96
C MET A 29 9.32 -44.80 -23.67
N LEU A 30 8.14 -44.35 -23.24
CA LEU A 30 7.95 -43.02 -22.67
C LEU A 30 8.60 -43.06 -21.28
N SER A 31 9.87 -42.67 -21.23
CA SER A 31 10.40 -42.03 -20.02
C SER A 31 9.40 -40.96 -19.63
N GLY A 32 8.77 -41.15 -18.47
CA GLY A 32 7.81 -40.20 -17.95
C GLY A 32 8.45 -38.82 -17.98
N CYS A 33 7.78 -37.87 -18.63
CA CYS A 33 7.95 -36.47 -18.30
C CYS A 33 7.52 -36.35 -16.84
N SER A 34 8.49 -36.51 -15.94
CA SER A 34 8.46 -35.90 -14.63
C SER A 34 7.94 -34.49 -14.83
N VAL A 35 6.84 -34.17 -14.15
CA VAL A 35 6.51 -32.78 -13.88
C VAL A 35 7.78 -32.23 -13.22
N GLU A 36 8.57 -31.45 -13.96
CA GLU A 36 9.61 -30.68 -13.31
C GLU A 36 8.87 -29.87 -12.24
N PRO A 37 9.22 -30.03 -10.95
CA PRO A 37 8.70 -29.11 -9.96
C PRO A 37 9.02 -27.72 -10.48
N ALA A 38 8.04 -26.82 -10.46
CA ALA A 38 8.31 -25.41 -10.69
C ALA A 38 9.56 -25.06 -9.89
N PRO A 39 10.57 -24.39 -10.49
CA PRO A 39 11.80 -24.12 -9.77
C PRO A 39 11.40 -23.52 -8.42
N GLU A 40 11.79 -24.21 -7.34
CA GLU A 40 11.75 -23.62 -6.01
C GLU A 40 12.67 -22.41 -6.13
N TYR A 41 12.09 -21.24 -6.41
CA TYR A 41 12.79 -20.00 -6.17
C TYR A 41 13.08 -20.06 -4.67
N PRO A 42 14.35 -20.08 -4.25
CA PRO A 42 14.63 -19.88 -2.84
C PRO A 42 14.03 -18.52 -2.53
N SER A 43 12.89 -18.51 -1.82
CA SER A 43 12.45 -17.32 -1.11
C SER A 43 13.68 -16.90 -0.33
N PRO A 44 14.23 -15.69 -0.52
CA PRO A 44 15.24 -15.21 0.38
C PRO A 44 14.56 -15.25 1.74
N ILE A 45 14.97 -16.20 2.57
CA ILE A 45 14.54 -16.24 3.93
C ILE A 45 15.27 -15.04 4.54
N HIS A 46 14.65 -13.87 4.46
CA HIS A 46 15.01 -12.75 5.33
C HIS A 46 14.49 -13.11 6.73
N ASP A 47 15.01 -14.21 7.29
CA ASP A 47 14.73 -14.70 8.63
C ASP A 47 15.42 -13.84 9.70
N GLN A 48 16.20 -12.84 9.28
CA GLN A 48 16.90 -12.00 10.22
C GLN A 48 15.90 -11.01 10.82
N PRO A 49 15.58 -11.13 12.12
CA PRO A 49 14.72 -10.18 12.79
C PRO A 49 15.38 -8.81 12.72
N ASP A 50 14.56 -7.77 12.68
CA ASP A 50 15.09 -6.43 12.85
C ASP A 50 15.70 -6.21 14.23
N PRO A 51 16.75 -5.38 14.30
CA PRO A 51 17.41 -5.07 15.57
C PRO A 51 16.42 -4.42 16.53
N ALA A 52 16.33 -4.94 17.75
CA ALA A 52 15.61 -4.26 18.82
C ALA A 52 16.28 -2.89 19.11
N PRO A 53 15.50 -1.82 19.36
CA PRO A 53 14.05 -1.81 19.57
C PRO A 53 13.21 -1.67 18.28
N PHE A 54 13.82 -1.64 17.09
CA PHE A 54 13.14 -1.36 15.82
C PHE A 54 12.56 -2.62 15.14
N THR A 55 11.92 -3.50 15.91
CA THR A 55 11.50 -4.83 15.45
C THR A 55 10.40 -4.79 14.38
N GLU A 56 9.73 -3.66 14.19
CA GLU A 56 8.71 -3.45 13.15
C GLU A 56 9.26 -2.81 11.86
N GLY A 57 10.57 -2.62 11.79
CA GLY A 57 11.26 -2.04 10.66
C GLY A 57 11.04 -0.53 10.52
N VAL A 58 11.27 -0.05 9.32
CA VAL A 58 11.25 1.38 8.99
C VAL A 58 10.48 1.61 7.69
N MET A 59 9.98 2.82 7.48
CA MET A 59 9.36 3.24 6.21
C MET A 59 9.72 4.66 5.84
N ALA A 60 9.81 4.92 4.54
CA ALA A 60 9.65 6.23 3.96
C ALA A 60 8.26 6.38 3.35
N GLY A 61 7.77 7.60 3.31
CA GLY A 61 6.41 7.97 2.97
C GLY A 61 6.23 8.51 1.58
N ASP A 62 5.22 9.36 1.44
CA ASP A 62 4.93 10.07 0.19
C ASP A 62 6.20 10.76 -0.33
N PRO A 63 6.65 10.44 -1.56
CA PRO A 63 7.78 11.13 -2.16
C PRO A 63 7.38 12.57 -2.51
N LEU A 64 7.94 13.53 -1.79
CA LEU A 64 7.77 14.96 -2.08
C LEU A 64 9.02 15.51 -2.76
N PRO A 65 8.94 16.64 -3.50
CA PRO A 65 10.12 17.15 -4.20
C PRO A 65 11.30 17.50 -3.30
N TRP A 66 11.03 17.87 -2.05
CA TRP A 66 12.06 18.34 -1.13
C TRP A 66 12.16 17.49 0.14
N GLY A 67 11.55 16.30 0.16
CA GLY A 67 11.49 15.50 1.37
C GLY A 67 10.53 14.33 1.34
N THR A 68 10.25 13.78 2.52
CA THR A 68 9.35 12.65 2.78
C THR A 68 9.03 12.62 4.27
N THR A 69 8.02 11.86 4.66
CA THR A 69 7.88 11.39 6.04
C THR A 69 8.71 10.12 6.24
N LEU A 70 9.45 10.03 7.35
CA LEU A 70 10.08 8.80 7.81
C LEU A 70 9.30 8.25 8.99
N TRP A 71 9.24 6.92 9.10
CA TRP A 71 8.51 6.22 10.15
C TRP A 71 9.31 5.06 10.73
N THR A 72 9.17 4.86 12.04
CA THR A 72 9.53 3.61 12.74
C THR A 72 8.66 3.48 14.00
N ARG A 73 8.64 2.31 14.63
CA ARG A 73 8.11 2.10 15.99
C ARG A 73 9.16 1.45 16.88
N LEU A 74 9.22 1.85 18.15
CA LEU A 74 10.09 1.22 19.14
C LEU A 74 9.31 0.18 19.95
N GLU A 75 9.78 -1.07 19.96
CA GLU A 75 9.35 -2.08 20.91
C GLU A 75 10.00 -1.82 22.27
N THR A 76 9.18 -1.40 23.24
CA THR A 76 9.60 -1.15 24.62
C THR A 76 8.49 -1.58 25.58
N THR A 77 8.89 -1.93 26.80
CA THR A 77 7.99 -2.34 27.89
C THR A 77 7.73 -1.22 28.90
N GLY A 78 8.42 -0.09 28.76
CA GLY A 78 8.29 1.07 29.65
C GLY A 78 7.16 2.02 29.25
N THR A 79 6.81 2.92 30.16
CA THR A 79 5.89 4.06 29.91
C THR A 79 6.65 5.37 29.73
N THR A 80 7.97 5.36 29.83
CA THR A 80 8.83 6.53 29.69
C THR A 80 9.10 6.79 28.23
N ASP A 81 8.90 8.04 27.81
CA ASP A 81 9.26 8.53 26.49
C ASP A 81 10.75 8.25 26.15
N VAL A 82 11.02 7.88 24.90
CA VAL A 82 12.35 7.50 24.43
C VAL A 82 12.85 8.50 23.40
N GLY A 83 14.05 9.05 23.62
CA GLY A 83 14.73 9.88 22.62
C GLY A 83 15.22 9.03 21.44
N VAL A 84 14.99 9.54 20.23
CA VAL A 84 15.31 8.86 18.97
C VAL A 84 16.08 9.82 18.07
N LEU A 85 17.28 9.42 17.66
CA LEU A 85 18.03 10.07 16.60
C LEU A 85 17.54 9.55 15.25
N TRP A 86 17.44 10.42 14.27
CA TRP A 86 17.19 10.06 12.87
C TRP A 86 18.20 10.76 11.97
N GLU A 87 18.60 10.09 10.90
CA GLU A 87 19.60 10.58 9.95
C GLU A 87 19.20 10.22 8.52
N VAL A 88 19.57 11.10 7.58
CA VAL A 88 19.45 10.91 6.13
C VAL A 88 20.82 11.14 5.50
N SER A 89 21.21 10.26 4.59
CA SER A 89 22.51 10.27 3.94
C SER A 89 22.42 10.09 2.42
N GLU A 90 23.40 10.67 1.71
CA GLU A 90 23.65 10.42 0.28
C GLU A 90 24.39 9.10 0.04
N THR A 91 24.91 8.44 1.08
CA THR A 91 25.66 7.19 0.94
C THR A 91 25.09 6.10 1.85
N PRO A 92 25.12 4.82 1.42
CA PRO A 92 24.57 3.71 2.21
C PRO A 92 25.32 3.45 3.52
N ASN A 93 26.57 3.93 3.65
CA ASN A 93 27.40 3.81 4.84
C ASN A 93 27.33 5.03 5.77
N PHE A 94 26.49 6.02 5.47
CA PHE A 94 26.30 7.23 6.29
C PHE A 94 27.56 8.12 6.44
N GLU A 95 28.49 8.06 5.47
CA GLU A 95 29.66 8.95 5.43
C GLU A 95 29.31 10.40 5.08
N VAL A 96 28.21 10.62 4.35
CA VAL A 96 27.72 11.96 3.95
C VAL A 96 26.33 12.18 4.51
N LEU A 97 26.24 12.78 5.70
CA LEU A 97 24.96 13.15 6.32
C LEU A 97 24.41 14.43 5.71
N LEU A 98 23.14 14.43 5.31
CA LEU A 98 22.46 15.57 4.69
C LEU A 98 21.41 16.20 5.61
N ALA A 99 20.73 15.37 6.38
CA ALA A 99 19.75 15.81 7.36
C ALA A 99 19.77 14.86 8.57
N GLY A 100 19.40 15.38 9.72
CA GLY A 100 19.26 14.58 10.91
C GLY A 100 18.78 15.42 12.08
N GLY A 101 18.38 14.75 13.15
CA GLY A 101 17.91 15.41 14.36
C GLY A 101 17.41 14.41 15.38
N THR A 102 16.90 14.94 16.48
CA THR A 102 16.28 14.13 17.52
C THR A 102 14.77 14.33 17.54
N THR A 103 14.06 13.30 17.95
CA THR A 103 12.62 13.31 18.23
C THR A 103 12.36 12.40 19.42
N THR A 104 11.11 12.37 19.89
CA THR A 104 10.71 11.60 21.05
C THR A 104 9.63 10.61 20.66
N ALA A 105 9.87 9.32 20.87
CA ALA A 105 8.86 8.29 20.81
C ALA A 105 8.09 8.27 22.13
N THR A 106 6.81 8.68 22.11
CA THR A 106 6.01 8.79 23.33
C THR A 106 5.16 7.56 23.58
N ALA A 107 4.93 7.24 24.85
CA ALA A 107 4.02 6.15 25.21
C ALA A 107 2.58 6.40 24.72
N THR A 108 2.16 7.67 24.68
CA THR A 108 0.82 8.08 24.22
C THR A 108 0.60 7.82 22.73
N ALA A 109 1.67 7.85 21.92
CA ALA A 109 1.66 7.55 20.48
C ALA A 109 2.17 6.12 20.18
N ASP A 110 2.07 5.20 21.15
CA ASP A 110 2.54 3.81 21.00
C ASP A 110 4.00 3.68 20.56
N PHE A 111 4.84 4.63 21.00
CA PHE A 111 6.24 4.72 20.62
C PHE A 111 6.49 4.72 19.10
N THR A 112 5.49 5.14 18.33
CA THR A 112 5.64 5.43 16.91
C THR A 112 6.39 6.75 16.75
N VAL A 113 7.28 6.79 15.75
CA VAL A 113 8.08 7.93 15.40
C VAL A 113 7.72 8.31 13.99
N LYS A 114 7.35 9.58 13.79
CA LYS A 114 7.14 10.18 12.47
C LYS A 114 7.97 11.44 12.37
N VAL A 115 8.78 11.53 11.33
CA VAL A 115 9.65 12.69 11.08
C VAL A 115 9.38 13.21 9.68
N GLN A 116 8.96 14.47 9.57
CA GLN A 116 8.90 15.16 8.28
C GLN A 116 10.30 15.65 7.91
N VAL A 117 10.91 15.01 6.94
CA VAL A 117 12.18 15.45 6.35
C VAL A 117 11.88 16.51 5.28
N THR A 118 12.68 17.56 5.26
CA THR A 118 12.61 18.65 4.28
C THR A 118 14.01 19.07 3.85
N GLY A 119 14.14 19.90 2.82
CA GLY A 119 15.42 20.47 2.37
C GLY A 119 16.30 19.49 1.56
N LEU A 120 15.77 18.32 1.18
CA LEU A 120 16.47 17.41 0.29
C LEU A 120 16.38 17.92 -1.16
N ALA A 121 17.37 17.57 -1.99
CA ALA A 121 17.30 17.89 -3.40
C ALA A 121 16.26 17.01 -4.11
N PRO A 122 15.56 17.54 -5.13
CA PRO A 122 14.54 16.82 -5.85
C PRO A 122 15.16 15.78 -6.75
N ASP A 123 14.31 14.85 -7.15
CA ASP A 123 14.64 13.78 -8.07
C ASP A 123 15.85 12.90 -7.65
N ARG A 124 15.93 12.52 -6.37
CA ARG A 124 17.05 11.73 -5.83
C ARG A 124 16.65 10.61 -4.89
N TRP A 125 17.53 9.61 -4.81
CA TRP A 125 17.49 8.55 -3.81
C TRP A 125 18.43 8.88 -2.65
N TYR A 126 18.00 8.54 -1.44
CA TYR A 126 18.77 8.68 -0.22
C TYR A 126 18.61 7.44 0.68
N TRP A 127 19.47 7.34 1.68
CA TRP A 127 19.39 6.35 2.75
C TRP A 127 19.01 7.03 4.05
N TYR A 128 18.33 6.32 4.94
CA TYR A 128 17.99 6.83 6.26
C TYR A 128 18.02 5.73 7.32
N ARG A 129 18.21 6.13 8.58
CA ARG A 129 18.19 5.24 9.74
C ARG A 129 17.72 5.96 10.99
N PHE A 130 17.35 5.18 11.99
CA PHE A 130 17.06 5.65 13.34
C PHE A 130 18.04 5.04 14.34
N GLU A 131 18.32 5.74 15.44
CA GLU A 131 19.05 5.20 16.58
C GLU A 131 18.33 5.52 17.88
N ALA A 132 18.19 4.51 18.74
CA ALA A 132 17.59 4.65 20.06
C ALA A 132 18.08 3.53 20.97
N LEU A 133 18.20 3.81 22.27
CA LEU A 133 18.58 2.82 23.28
C LEU A 133 19.89 2.06 22.95
N GLY A 134 20.83 2.73 22.28
CA GLY A 134 22.13 2.15 21.91
C GLY A 134 22.12 1.23 20.70
N ALA A 135 21.02 1.14 19.95
CA ALA A 135 20.90 0.34 18.73
C ALA A 135 20.48 1.22 17.54
N ALA A 136 20.87 0.80 16.34
CA ALA A 136 20.43 1.38 15.08
C ALA A 136 19.33 0.52 14.45
N SER A 137 18.39 1.14 13.74
CA SER A 137 17.41 0.44 12.90
C SER A 137 18.08 -0.23 11.71
N ARG A 138 17.35 -1.06 10.97
CA ARG A 138 17.74 -1.34 9.57
C ARG A 138 17.84 -0.03 8.80
N ILE A 139 18.69 -0.03 7.77
CA ILE A 139 18.78 1.10 6.84
C ILE A 139 17.60 1.02 5.88
N GLY A 140 16.86 2.12 5.76
CA GLY A 140 15.84 2.30 4.74
C GLY A 140 16.32 3.20 3.60
N ARG A 141 15.56 3.19 2.51
CA ARG A 141 15.74 4.08 1.36
C ARG A 141 14.52 4.98 1.18
N LEU A 142 14.77 6.21 0.75
CA LEU A 142 13.73 7.16 0.39
C LEU A 142 14.01 7.77 -0.99
N ARG A 143 12.96 8.31 -1.60
CA ARG A 143 12.96 8.96 -2.91
C ARG A 143 12.31 10.33 -2.78
N THR A 144 12.97 11.38 -3.28
CA THR A 144 12.30 12.67 -3.51
C THR A 144 11.69 12.70 -4.90
N ALA A 145 10.51 13.31 -5.02
CA ALA A 145 9.89 13.52 -6.33
C ALA A 145 10.67 14.56 -7.16
N PRO A 146 10.49 14.62 -8.49
CA PRO A 146 10.93 15.75 -9.29
C PRO A 146 10.23 17.05 -8.84
N SER A 147 10.90 18.20 -8.99
CA SER A 147 10.26 19.49 -8.77
C SER A 147 9.12 19.71 -9.76
N ALA A 148 8.11 20.49 -9.39
CA ALA A 148 6.87 20.65 -10.17
C ALA A 148 7.11 21.01 -11.66
N ASP A 149 8.09 21.88 -11.94
CA ASP A 149 8.40 22.32 -13.31
C ASP A 149 9.36 21.38 -14.06
N ALA A 150 9.85 20.31 -13.42
CA ALA A 150 10.78 19.38 -14.03
C ALA A 150 10.08 18.46 -15.03
N SER A 151 10.66 18.33 -16.22
CA SER A 151 10.24 17.33 -17.22
C SER A 151 10.82 15.96 -16.86
N ALA A 152 10.20 15.26 -15.92
CA ALA A 152 10.57 13.90 -15.56
C ALA A 152 10.38 12.96 -16.77
N SER A 153 11.41 12.17 -17.08
CA SER A 153 11.40 11.28 -18.25
C SER A 153 10.58 10.00 -18.04
N SER A 154 10.38 9.59 -16.78
CA SER A 154 9.57 8.44 -16.43
C SER A 154 9.08 8.51 -14.98
N LEU A 155 8.01 7.77 -14.72
CA LEU A 155 7.53 7.41 -13.39
C LEU A 155 7.29 5.90 -13.42
N ARG A 156 7.91 5.13 -12.52
CA ARG A 156 7.70 3.69 -12.42
C ARG A 156 7.35 3.34 -10.98
N PHE A 157 6.17 2.78 -10.74
CA PHE A 157 5.73 2.39 -9.41
C PHE A 157 5.01 1.05 -9.46
N ALA A 158 5.01 0.35 -8.32
CA ALA A 158 4.15 -0.82 -8.11
C ALA A 158 2.93 -0.39 -7.31
N TYR A 159 1.81 -1.09 -7.51
CA TYR A 159 0.63 -0.94 -6.66
C TYR A 159 0.09 -2.30 -6.22
N GLY A 160 -0.55 -2.32 -5.05
CA GLY A 160 -1.19 -3.51 -4.50
C GLY A 160 -2.22 -3.15 -3.44
N SER A 161 -2.99 -4.12 -3.01
CA SER A 161 -3.96 -4.03 -1.93
C SER A 161 -4.12 -5.40 -1.27
N CYS A 162 -4.95 -5.47 -0.23
CA CYS A 162 -5.50 -6.73 0.26
C CYS A 162 -4.43 -7.77 0.65
N GLN A 163 -3.60 -7.47 1.65
CA GLN A 163 -2.50 -8.34 2.10
C GLN A 163 -2.85 -9.13 3.37
N GLN A 164 -3.87 -9.98 3.29
CA GLN A 164 -4.34 -10.74 4.45
C GLN A 164 -3.27 -11.73 4.93
N LEU A 165 -2.84 -11.63 6.20
CA LEU A 165 -1.74 -12.44 6.76
C LEU A 165 -1.96 -13.95 6.64
N ASN A 166 -3.20 -14.41 6.78
CA ASN A 166 -3.51 -15.84 6.78
C ASN A 166 -3.61 -16.45 5.37
N ASP A 167 -3.75 -15.60 4.35
CA ASP A 167 -4.01 -16.02 2.98
C ASP A 167 -2.90 -15.56 2.00
N SER A 168 -1.91 -14.81 2.50
CA SER A 168 -0.82 -14.24 1.70
C SER A 168 0.54 -14.73 2.21
N HIS A 169 1.36 -15.23 1.29
CA HIS A 169 2.77 -15.53 1.56
C HIS A 169 3.72 -14.36 1.27
N PHE A 170 3.18 -13.17 0.95
CA PHE A 170 3.92 -11.93 0.69
C PHE A 170 4.99 -12.02 -0.41
N VAL A 171 4.97 -13.08 -1.23
CA VAL A 171 5.90 -13.30 -2.35
C VAL A 171 5.83 -12.17 -3.38
N ALA A 172 4.66 -11.58 -3.60
CA ALA A 172 4.49 -10.43 -4.49
C ALA A 172 5.22 -9.18 -3.94
N LEU A 173 5.16 -8.92 -2.64
CA LEU A 173 5.93 -7.81 -2.03
C LEU A 173 7.44 -8.07 -2.12
N SER A 174 7.84 -9.33 -1.95
CA SER A 174 9.23 -9.73 -2.12
C SER A 174 9.73 -9.53 -3.56
N ALA A 175 8.88 -9.80 -4.56
CA ALA A 175 9.17 -9.51 -5.96
C ALA A 175 9.25 -8.00 -6.22
N ILE A 176 8.30 -7.22 -5.69
CA ILE A 176 8.30 -5.75 -5.77
C ILE A 176 9.59 -5.16 -5.18
N ALA A 177 10.05 -5.65 -4.03
CA ALA A 177 11.27 -5.17 -3.38
C ALA A 177 12.54 -5.38 -4.24
N ARG A 178 12.51 -6.34 -5.17
CA ARG A 178 13.63 -6.67 -6.08
C ARG A 178 13.46 -6.10 -7.48
N GLU A 179 12.29 -5.54 -7.79
CA GLU A 179 12.04 -4.94 -9.09
C GLU A 179 12.89 -3.66 -9.23
N PRO A 180 13.80 -3.59 -10.22
CA PRO A 180 14.66 -2.43 -10.37
C PRO A 180 13.87 -1.19 -10.78
N ASN A 181 14.37 -0.03 -10.36
CA ASN A 181 13.90 1.29 -10.80
C ASN A 181 12.42 1.59 -10.46
N LEU A 182 11.85 1.01 -9.40
CA LEU A 182 10.59 1.50 -8.84
C LEU A 182 10.85 2.75 -7.99
N ASP A 183 10.11 3.83 -8.22
CA ASP A 183 10.16 5.08 -7.48
C ASP A 183 9.42 5.01 -6.14
N PHE A 184 8.32 4.24 -6.07
CA PHE A 184 7.57 3.97 -4.84
C PHE A 184 6.65 2.73 -4.98
N LEU A 185 6.13 2.28 -3.84
CA LEU A 185 5.02 1.33 -3.73
C LEU A 185 3.74 2.08 -3.32
N MET A 186 2.65 1.84 -4.04
CA MET A 186 1.32 2.32 -3.67
C MET A 186 0.49 1.20 -3.04
N HIS A 187 -0.04 1.41 -1.84
CA HIS A 187 -0.96 0.47 -1.20
C HIS A 187 -2.38 1.04 -1.17
N LEU A 188 -3.30 0.43 -1.92
CA LEU A 188 -4.65 0.96 -2.20
C LEU A 188 -5.68 0.72 -1.10
N GLY A 189 -5.30 0.04 -0.01
CA GLY A 189 -6.17 -0.25 1.13
C GLY A 189 -6.15 -1.73 1.48
N ASP A 190 -6.80 -2.09 2.59
CA ASP A 190 -6.74 -3.43 3.19
C ASP A 190 -5.30 -3.87 3.51
N TYR A 191 -4.53 -2.92 4.04
CA TYR A 191 -3.20 -3.14 4.57
C TYR A 191 -3.25 -4.05 5.81
N VAL A 192 -4.29 -3.90 6.62
CA VAL A 192 -4.65 -4.77 7.74
C VAL A 192 -6.10 -5.21 7.59
N TYR A 193 -6.49 -6.25 8.33
CA TYR A 193 -7.87 -6.75 8.37
C TYR A 193 -8.38 -6.79 9.82
N ALA A 194 -9.18 -5.79 10.17
CA ALA A 194 -9.82 -5.69 11.47
C ALA A 194 -10.90 -6.76 11.65
N SER A 195 -10.96 -7.35 12.85
CA SER A 195 -12.04 -8.27 13.20
C SER A 195 -13.28 -7.49 13.62
N ASP A 196 -14.43 -7.78 13.01
CA ASP A 196 -15.72 -7.14 13.30
C ASP A 196 -16.08 -7.15 14.79
N SER A 197 -15.74 -8.23 15.51
CA SER A 197 -15.96 -8.36 16.96
C SER A 197 -14.70 -8.14 17.78
N GLY A 198 -13.53 -8.53 17.27
CA GLY A 198 -12.26 -8.53 18.01
C GLY A 198 -11.49 -7.21 18.01
N THR A 199 -11.73 -6.31 17.05
CA THR A 199 -10.94 -5.07 16.90
C THR A 199 -11.82 -3.83 17.12
N GLN A 200 -11.90 -3.35 18.36
CA GLN A 200 -12.85 -2.29 18.76
C GLN A 200 -12.18 -1.03 19.31
N THR A 201 -11.11 -1.19 20.11
CA THR A 201 -10.42 -0.11 20.80
C THR A 201 -9.13 0.26 20.08
N LEU A 202 -8.57 1.43 20.40
CA LEU A 202 -7.30 1.88 19.84
C LEU A 202 -6.18 0.85 20.05
N ASP A 203 -6.07 0.27 21.24
CA ASP A 203 -5.06 -0.74 21.53
C ASP A 203 -5.24 -2.03 20.71
N HIS A 204 -6.49 -2.39 20.38
CA HIS A 204 -6.74 -3.52 19.47
C HIS A 204 -6.24 -3.21 18.06
N TYR A 205 -6.47 -2.00 17.55
CA TYR A 205 -5.98 -1.58 16.23
C TYR A 205 -4.46 -1.43 16.21
N ARG A 206 -3.83 -0.85 17.25
CA ARG A 206 -2.37 -0.83 17.38
C ARG A 206 -1.80 -2.24 17.35
N GLY A 207 -2.34 -3.15 18.15
CA GLY A 207 -1.97 -4.56 18.14
C GLY A 207 -2.16 -5.22 16.76
N LEU A 208 -3.19 -4.85 16.01
CA LEU A 208 -3.42 -5.30 14.64
C LEU A 208 -2.27 -4.89 13.69
N TYR A 209 -1.88 -3.61 13.67
CA TYR A 209 -0.75 -3.16 12.84
C TYR A 209 0.57 -3.83 13.23
N ARG A 210 0.87 -3.93 14.54
CA ARG A 210 2.09 -4.60 15.03
C ARG A 210 2.16 -6.06 14.57
N ARG A 211 1.03 -6.77 14.49
CA ARG A 211 0.99 -8.15 13.95
C ARG A 211 1.40 -8.21 12.48
N TRP A 212 0.88 -7.32 11.63
CA TRP A 212 1.27 -7.25 10.22
C TRP A 212 2.75 -6.92 10.07
N ARG A 213 3.27 -5.99 10.89
CA ARG A 213 4.68 -5.57 10.85
C ARG A 213 5.68 -6.66 11.26
N LYS A 214 5.23 -7.77 11.83
CA LYS A 214 6.12 -8.93 12.09
C LYS A 214 6.53 -9.66 10.81
N GLU A 215 5.78 -9.53 9.72
CA GLU A 215 6.08 -10.15 8.44
C GLU A 215 7.42 -9.61 7.86
N PRO A 216 8.47 -10.44 7.74
CA PRO A 216 9.77 -9.99 7.26
C PRO A 216 9.75 -9.41 5.85
N LEU A 217 8.97 -10.00 4.93
CA LEU A 217 8.90 -9.53 3.53
C LEU A 217 8.19 -8.18 3.42
N LEU A 218 7.25 -7.91 4.32
CA LEU A 218 6.61 -6.60 4.45
C LEU A 218 7.63 -5.56 4.92
N ARG A 219 8.44 -5.86 5.95
CA ARG A 219 9.52 -4.96 6.40
C ARG A 219 10.59 -4.75 5.32
N GLU A 220 10.89 -5.76 4.50
CA GLU A 220 11.87 -5.68 3.40
C GLU A 220 11.43 -4.65 2.36
N VAL A 221 10.20 -4.78 1.82
CA VAL A 221 9.71 -3.86 0.80
C VAL A 221 9.62 -2.42 1.32
N HIS A 222 9.21 -2.24 2.58
CA HIS A 222 9.11 -0.93 3.23
C HIS A 222 10.43 -0.22 3.47
N ALA A 223 11.51 -0.99 3.69
CA ALA A 223 12.85 -0.43 3.79
C ALA A 223 13.44 -0.12 2.39
N ALA A 224 12.98 -0.81 1.34
CA ALA A 224 13.49 -0.66 -0.01
C ALA A 224 12.84 0.50 -0.78
N LEU A 225 11.54 0.75 -0.57
CA LEU A 225 10.74 1.68 -1.35
C LEU A 225 9.92 2.63 -0.45
N PRO A 226 9.76 3.91 -0.83
CA PRO A 226 8.76 4.76 -0.22
C PRO A 226 7.34 4.19 -0.41
N LEU A 227 6.48 4.42 0.56
CA LEU A 227 5.10 3.93 0.59
C LEU A 227 4.11 5.09 0.44
N VAL A 228 3.34 5.07 -0.64
CA VAL A 228 2.13 5.88 -0.82
C VAL A 228 0.95 5.04 -0.32
N ALA A 229 0.51 5.28 0.91
CA ALA A 229 -0.57 4.52 1.55
C ALA A 229 -1.91 5.25 1.50
N MET A 230 -2.98 4.48 1.38
CA MET A 230 -4.36 4.84 1.69
C MET A 230 -5.05 3.68 2.42
N TRP A 231 -6.25 3.93 2.94
CA TRP A 231 -7.10 2.89 3.54
C TRP A 231 -8.22 2.47 2.59
N ASP A 232 -8.74 1.27 2.84
CA ASP A 232 -10.07 0.85 2.44
C ASP A 232 -10.85 0.38 3.70
N ASP A 233 -11.73 -0.61 3.62
CA ASP A 233 -12.52 -1.01 4.80
C ASP A 233 -11.79 -1.93 5.77
N GLY A 234 -10.79 -2.70 5.33
CA GLY A 234 -9.98 -3.58 6.19
C GLY A 234 -9.30 -2.87 7.36
N GLU A 235 -8.94 -1.59 7.20
CA GLU A 235 -8.41 -0.72 8.26
C GLU A 235 -9.40 -0.45 9.39
N PHE A 236 -10.70 -0.65 9.14
CA PHE A 236 -11.78 -0.38 10.08
C PHE A 236 -12.51 -1.67 10.45
N TYR A 237 -13.28 -2.24 9.52
CA TYR A 237 -14.01 -3.50 9.53
C TYR A 237 -14.80 -3.60 8.22
N ASN A 238 -15.15 -4.83 7.83
CA ASN A 238 -15.68 -5.10 6.49
C ASN A 238 -16.96 -4.31 6.18
N GLY A 239 -16.97 -3.63 5.03
CA GLY A 239 -18.14 -2.87 4.58
C GLY A 239 -18.40 -1.55 5.31
N VAL A 240 -17.45 -1.01 6.08
CA VAL A 240 -17.63 0.25 6.81
C VAL A 240 -18.05 1.41 5.88
N ASP A 241 -18.92 2.25 6.42
CA ASP A 241 -19.38 3.51 5.83
C ASP A 241 -19.39 4.63 6.89
N ARG A 242 -19.81 5.84 6.51
CA ARG A 242 -19.79 7.02 7.40
C ARG A 242 -20.63 6.91 8.66
N THR A 243 -21.53 5.92 8.75
CA THR A 243 -22.44 5.70 9.88
C THR A 243 -21.89 4.72 10.91
N GLY A 244 -20.65 4.25 10.73
CA GLY A 244 -19.97 3.37 11.68
C GLY A 244 -19.86 3.94 13.11
N PRO A 245 -19.67 3.10 14.15
CA PRO A 245 -19.59 3.55 15.52
C PRO A 245 -18.46 4.57 15.73
N PRO A 246 -18.74 5.83 16.15
CA PRO A 246 -17.75 6.91 16.12
C PRO A 246 -16.46 6.62 16.90
N ALA A 247 -16.57 5.99 18.07
CA ALA A 247 -15.40 5.65 18.89
C ALA A 247 -14.48 4.62 18.21
N ARG A 248 -15.05 3.66 17.47
CA ARG A 248 -14.30 2.65 16.72
C ARG A 248 -13.65 3.26 15.48
N LEU A 249 -14.37 4.11 14.75
CA LEU A 249 -13.81 4.85 13.61
C LEU A 249 -12.63 5.71 14.03
N ALA A 250 -12.75 6.45 15.15
CA ALA A 250 -11.67 7.26 15.68
C ALA A 250 -10.45 6.41 16.09
N ALA A 251 -10.68 5.26 16.73
CA ALA A 251 -9.62 4.33 17.09
C ALA A 251 -8.88 3.77 15.86
N ALA A 252 -9.61 3.36 14.83
CA ALA A 252 -9.04 2.86 13.57
C ALA A 252 -8.21 3.94 12.85
N GLN A 253 -8.76 5.15 12.71
CA GLN A 253 -8.08 6.28 12.08
C GLN A 253 -6.81 6.66 12.83
N GLN A 254 -6.87 6.76 14.16
CA GLN A 254 -5.69 7.09 14.97
C GLN A 254 -4.59 6.03 14.79
N ALA A 255 -4.92 4.74 14.87
CA ALA A 255 -3.95 3.68 14.65
C ALA A 255 -3.35 3.70 13.24
N PHE A 256 -4.14 4.00 12.21
CA PHE A 256 -3.64 4.18 10.85
C PHE A 256 -2.67 5.37 10.76
N TRP A 257 -3.02 6.53 11.32
CA TRP A 257 -2.16 7.72 11.32
C TRP A 257 -0.84 7.49 12.06
N GLU A 258 -0.88 6.74 13.16
CA GLU A 258 0.30 6.31 13.91
C GLU A 258 1.16 5.32 13.10
N SER A 259 0.54 4.46 12.29
CA SER A 259 1.21 3.32 11.63
C SER A 259 1.62 3.54 10.17
N MET A 260 1.25 4.68 9.56
CA MET A 260 1.51 4.97 8.15
C MET A 260 2.36 6.24 7.94
N PRO A 261 3.33 6.22 7.00
CA PRO A 261 4.28 7.31 6.78
C PRO A 261 3.69 8.43 5.90
N LEU A 262 2.50 8.92 6.21
CA LEU A 262 1.86 9.98 5.41
C LEU A 262 2.57 11.34 5.57
N SER A 263 2.57 12.15 4.51
CA SER A 263 3.08 13.54 4.54
C SER A 263 2.20 14.53 5.31
N SER A 264 0.92 14.21 5.47
CA SER A 264 -0.02 14.99 6.26
C SER A 264 0.00 14.61 7.74
N ASN A 265 -0.30 15.58 8.60
CA ASN A 265 -0.41 15.37 10.04
C ASN A 265 -1.70 14.62 10.40
N ALA A 266 -1.68 13.93 11.56
CA ALA A 266 -2.87 13.29 12.10
C ALA A 266 -4.03 14.30 12.25
N GLY A 267 -5.24 13.89 11.87
CA GLY A 267 -6.44 14.74 11.87
C GLY A 267 -6.66 15.56 10.59
N ALA A 268 -5.67 15.62 9.69
CA ALA A 268 -5.91 16.07 8.32
C ALA A 268 -6.73 15.02 7.54
N PRO A 269 -7.40 15.40 6.45
CA PRO A 269 -7.93 14.42 5.51
C PRO A 269 -6.80 13.54 4.94
N ILE A 270 -7.07 12.24 4.75
CA ILE A 270 -6.08 11.34 4.15
C ILE A 270 -5.88 11.57 2.65
N TYR A 271 -6.93 12.08 1.99
CA TYR A 271 -6.87 12.35 0.56
C TYR A 271 -5.93 13.51 0.27
N ARG A 272 -5.12 13.36 -0.76
CA ARG A 272 -4.03 14.28 -1.10
C ARG A 272 -3.61 14.08 -2.53
N ASN A 273 -2.99 15.10 -3.12
CA ASN A 273 -2.44 15.02 -4.47
C ASN A 273 -0.92 14.98 -4.38
N LEU A 274 -0.30 14.05 -5.11
CA LEU A 274 1.14 13.94 -5.25
C LEU A 274 1.52 14.32 -6.68
N HIS A 275 2.63 15.03 -6.84
CA HIS A 275 3.09 15.51 -8.14
C HIS A 275 4.42 14.85 -8.48
N TRP A 276 4.55 14.40 -9.73
CA TRP A 276 5.78 13.84 -10.27
C TRP A 276 6.32 14.73 -11.40
N GLY A 277 6.80 15.91 -11.01
CA GLY A 277 7.11 16.99 -11.93
C GLY A 277 5.95 17.30 -12.88
N ALA A 278 6.27 17.63 -14.13
CA ALA A 278 5.29 17.85 -15.19
C ALA A 278 4.77 16.54 -15.84
N LEU A 279 5.15 15.37 -15.30
CA LEU A 279 4.77 14.09 -15.91
C LEU A 279 3.41 13.59 -15.40
N ALA A 280 3.18 13.60 -14.09
CA ALA A 280 1.97 13.02 -13.52
C ALA A 280 1.46 13.75 -12.27
N ASP A 281 0.14 13.86 -12.19
CA ASP A 281 -0.62 14.22 -10.99
C ASP A 281 -1.30 12.96 -10.45
N LEU A 282 -1.09 12.62 -9.18
CA LEU A 282 -1.66 11.44 -8.52
C LEU A 282 -2.56 11.85 -7.35
N ALA A 283 -3.87 11.85 -7.60
CA ALA A 283 -4.87 12.08 -6.56
C ALA A 283 -5.14 10.77 -5.81
N VAL A 284 -4.82 10.73 -4.52
CA VAL A 284 -5.17 9.63 -3.61
C VAL A 284 -6.45 10.02 -2.89
N ILE A 285 -7.51 9.20 -3.00
CA ILE A 285 -8.85 9.53 -2.47
C ILE A 285 -9.22 8.70 -1.24
N ASP A 286 -10.29 9.10 -0.54
CA ASP A 286 -10.86 8.40 0.61
C ASP A 286 -12.29 7.98 0.28
N VAL A 287 -12.48 6.68 0.09
CA VAL A 287 -13.75 6.11 -0.34
C VAL A 287 -14.58 5.55 0.80
N ARG A 288 -14.17 5.77 2.07
CA ARG A 288 -14.83 5.19 3.25
C ARG A 288 -15.39 6.24 4.20
N SER A 289 -14.63 7.30 4.52
CA SER A 289 -15.02 8.23 5.59
C SER A 289 -16.33 8.98 5.34
N GLN A 290 -16.69 9.22 4.09
CA GLN A 290 -17.89 9.97 3.70
C GLN A 290 -18.89 9.12 2.90
N ARG A 291 -18.66 7.81 2.82
CA ARG A 291 -19.48 6.90 2.02
C ARG A 291 -20.86 6.74 2.64
N ASP A 292 -21.91 6.85 1.83
CA ASP A 292 -23.26 6.49 2.25
C ASP A 292 -23.43 4.97 2.43
N PRO A 293 -24.37 4.53 3.29
CA PRO A 293 -24.61 3.12 3.54
C PRO A 293 -24.81 2.31 2.27
N ALA A 294 -24.24 1.10 2.26
CA ALA A 294 -24.39 0.17 1.15
C ALA A 294 -25.86 -0.22 0.95
N ILE A 295 -26.21 -0.50 -0.30
CA ILE A 295 -27.55 -0.95 -0.68
C ILE A 295 -27.47 -2.37 -1.24
N SER A 296 -28.46 -3.20 -0.92
CA SER A 296 -28.45 -4.63 -1.24
C SER A 296 -28.81 -4.97 -2.70
N GLY A 297 -29.23 -4.00 -3.52
CA GLY A 297 -29.70 -4.22 -4.88
C GLY A 297 -28.98 -3.37 -5.91
N LEU A 298 -28.23 -4.01 -6.81
CA LEU A 298 -27.74 -3.39 -8.06
C LEU A 298 -28.77 -3.51 -9.21
N ASP A 299 -29.87 -4.22 -8.96
CA ASP A 299 -30.92 -4.48 -9.96
C ASP A 299 -31.82 -3.26 -10.18
N ARG A 300 -31.65 -2.65 -11.35
CA ARG A 300 -32.39 -1.48 -11.87
C ARG A 300 -33.90 -1.67 -11.99
N THR A 301 -34.39 -2.90 -11.90
CA THR A 301 -35.83 -3.22 -11.99
C THR A 301 -36.49 -3.38 -10.62
N SER A 302 -35.70 -3.37 -9.55
CA SER A 302 -36.17 -3.42 -8.16
C SER A 302 -36.06 -2.04 -7.49
N GLY A 303 -36.87 -1.78 -6.47
CA GLY A 303 -36.79 -0.54 -5.68
C GLY A 303 -35.41 -0.29 -5.05
N GLY A 304 -34.62 -1.35 -4.80
CA GLY A 304 -33.25 -1.25 -4.30
C GLY A 304 -32.26 -0.69 -5.32
N GLY A 305 -32.41 -1.00 -6.61
CA GLY A 305 -31.55 -0.46 -7.65
C GLY A 305 -31.81 1.01 -7.95
N ALA A 306 -33.05 1.49 -7.79
CA ALA A 306 -33.36 2.92 -7.91
C ALA A 306 -32.61 3.75 -6.86
N ALA A 307 -32.46 3.23 -5.63
CA ALA A 307 -31.67 3.87 -4.59
C ALA A 307 -30.17 3.94 -4.91
N ALA A 308 -29.65 3.07 -5.79
CA ALA A 308 -28.27 3.14 -6.26
C ALA A 308 -27.97 4.40 -7.06
N TYR A 309 -28.97 4.87 -7.80
CA TYR A 309 -28.87 6.01 -8.71
C TYR A 309 -29.48 7.29 -8.15
N ASP A 310 -29.80 7.32 -6.86
CA ASP A 310 -30.20 8.56 -6.19
C ASP A 310 -29.04 9.59 -6.29
N PRO A 311 -29.26 10.75 -6.95
CA PRO A 311 -28.21 11.76 -7.12
C PRO A 311 -27.77 12.40 -5.79
N GLY A 312 -28.53 12.19 -4.70
CA GLY A 312 -28.16 12.60 -3.35
C GLY A 312 -27.12 11.69 -2.68
N ARG A 313 -26.83 10.50 -3.24
CA ARG A 313 -25.85 9.58 -2.67
C ARG A 313 -24.43 9.96 -3.01
N SER A 314 -23.53 9.71 -2.07
CA SER A 314 -22.12 10.04 -2.20
C SER A 314 -21.21 8.94 -1.65
N THR A 315 -20.03 8.81 -2.29
CA THR A 315 -18.90 8.03 -1.78
C THR A 315 -17.84 8.94 -1.15
N LEU A 316 -17.55 10.07 -1.79
CA LEU A 316 -16.49 11.01 -1.41
C LEU A 316 -16.98 12.11 -0.45
N GLY A 317 -18.30 12.33 -0.38
CA GLY A 317 -18.87 13.53 0.22
C GLY A 317 -18.62 14.78 -0.63
N VAL A 318 -19.31 15.88 -0.30
CA VAL A 318 -19.30 17.12 -1.10
C VAL A 318 -17.90 17.75 -1.15
N THR A 319 -17.21 17.81 -0.02
CA THR A 319 -15.92 18.49 0.10
C THR A 319 -14.82 17.81 -0.72
N GLN A 320 -14.65 16.49 -0.58
CA GLN A 320 -13.62 15.77 -1.33
C GLN A 320 -13.99 15.67 -2.82
N PHE A 321 -15.27 15.52 -3.17
CA PHE A 321 -15.69 15.51 -4.57
C PHE A 321 -15.34 16.84 -5.27
N ALA A 322 -15.62 17.98 -4.61
CA ALA A 322 -15.24 19.29 -5.12
C ALA A 322 -13.72 19.44 -5.23
N TRP A 323 -12.98 18.98 -4.21
CA TRP A 323 -11.51 18.97 -4.23
C TRP A 323 -10.97 18.15 -5.40
N LEU A 324 -11.42 16.91 -5.59
CA LEU A 324 -10.97 16.03 -6.66
C LEU A 324 -11.29 16.63 -8.04
N SER A 325 -12.48 17.21 -8.19
CA SER A 325 -12.88 17.90 -9.42
C SER A 325 -11.94 19.07 -9.75
N ASP A 326 -11.55 19.86 -8.73
CA ASP A 326 -10.60 20.95 -8.89
C ASP A 326 -9.17 20.44 -9.21
N GLN A 327 -8.72 19.37 -8.56
CA GLN A 327 -7.43 18.74 -8.87
C GLN A 327 -7.37 18.26 -10.33
N LEU A 328 -8.40 17.57 -10.81
CA LEU A 328 -8.46 17.09 -12.19
C LEU A 328 -8.61 18.23 -13.20
N ALA A 329 -9.33 19.30 -12.87
CA ALA A 329 -9.48 20.45 -13.75
C ALA A 329 -8.20 21.29 -13.86
N ARG A 330 -7.35 21.28 -12.83
CA ARG A 330 -6.08 22.01 -12.78
C ARG A 330 -4.86 21.15 -13.10
N ALA A 331 -5.03 19.83 -13.23
CA ALA A 331 -3.94 18.91 -13.53
C ALA A 331 -3.19 19.39 -14.78
N SER A 332 -1.87 19.47 -14.65
CA SER A 332 -0.98 19.97 -15.70
C SER A 332 0.05 18.93 -16.11
N GLY A 333 0.15 17.83 -15.35
CA GLY A 333 0.91 16.66 -15.74
C GLY A 333 0.36 16.02 -17.01
N LEU A 334 1.24 15.35 -17.75
CA LEU A 334 0.84 14.55 -18.93
C LEU A 334 -0.15 13.43 -18.57
N TRP A 335 -0.11 12.95 -17.32
CA TRP A 335 -1.00 11.92 -16.79
C TRP A 335 -1.73 12.41 -15.54
N SER A 336 -3.05 12.18 -15.49
CA SER A 336 -3.83 12.30 -14.26
C SER A 336 -4.20 10.90 -13.78
N LEU A 337 -3.73 10.56 -12.58
CA LEU A 337 -3.92 9.27 -11.94
C LEU A 337 -4.82 9.45 -10.71
N VAL A 338 -5.72 8.50 -10.49
CA VAL A 338 -6.56 8.46 -9.27
C VAL A 338 -6.34 7.13 -8.57
N GLY A 339 -5.81 7.18 -7.36
CA GLY A 339 -5.70 6.04 -6.45
C GLY A 339 -6.96 5.86 -5.63
N SER A 340 -7.66 4.74 -5.85
CA SER A 340 -8.92 4.40 -5.18
C SER A 340 -8.84 3.01 -4.55
N GLY A 341 -9.43 2.85 -3.37
CA GLY A 341 -9.56 1.56 -2.68
C GLY A 341 -10.71 0.71 -3.21
N VAL A 342 -11.60 1.29 -4.01
CA VAL A 342 -12.70 0.59 -4.68
C VAL A 342 -12.57 0.68 -6.20
N PRO A 343 -12.96 -0.37 -6.95
CA PRO A 343 -12.96 -0.38 -8.42
C PRO A 343 -13.88 0.67 -9.07
#